data_AF-A0A7G9AB98-F1
#
_entry.id   AF-A0A7G9AB98-F1
#
_cell.length_a   1.000
_cell.length_b   1.000
_cell.length_c   1.000
_cell.angle_alpha   90.00
_cell.angle_beta   90.00
_cell.angle_gamma   90.00
#
_symmetry.space_group_name_H-M   'P 1'
#
loop_
_entity.id
_entity.type
_entity.pdbx_description
1 polymer ?
#
loop_
_entity_poly.entity_id
_entity_poly.type
_entity_poly.pdbx_seq_one_letter_code
_entity_poly.pdbx_strand_id
1 'polypeptide(L)'
;MKTATAPLPPLRSVKVLDQLRERIRYLHYSLRTEQAYVHWVRAFIRFHGVRHPATLGSSEVEAFLSWLANERKVSVSTHRQALAALLFFYGKVLCTDLPWLQEIGRPRPSRRLPVVLTPDEVVRILGFLEGEHRLFAQLLYGTGMRISEGLQLRVKDLDFDHGTIIVREGKGSKDRALMLPESLAPSLREQLSRARAWWLKDQAEGRSGVALPDALERKYPRAGHSWPWFWVFAQHTHSTDPRSGVVRRHHMYDQTGTVAKLMSIQHFRVALIPFFAAFCLPVFAHPETLVKVKDAEDQLGARVGYIELDLNSGKILESFRPEERFPMMSTFKVLLCGAVLSRVDAGQEQLGRRIHYSQNDLVEYSPVTEKHLTDGMTVRELCSAAITMSDNTAANLLLTTIGGPKELTAFLHNMGDHVTRLDRWEPELNEAIPNDERDTTMPAAMATTLRKLLTGELLTLASRQQLIDWMEADKVAGPLLRSALPAGWFIADKSGAGERGSRGIIAALGPDGKPSRIVVIYTTGSQATMDERNRQIAEIGASLIKHW
;
A
#
# COMPACT_ATOMS: atom_id res chain seq x y z
N MET A 1 -18.58 20.84 9.49
CA MET A 1 -18.88 20.63 10.94
C MET A 1 -17.92 19.56 11.48
N LYS A 2 -17.00 19.94 12.38
CA LYS A 2 -16.19 18.95 13.13
C LYS A 2 -17.15 18.23 14.08
N THR A 3 -17.31 16.92 13.91
CA THR A 3 -18.10 16.09 14.83
C THR A 3 -17.46 16.16 16.22
N ALA A 4 -18.18 16.74 17.17
CA ALA A 4 -17.76 16.75 18.57
C ALA A 4 -17.71 15.29 19.07
N THR A 5 -16.51 14.82 19.44
CA THR A 5 -16.33 13.51 20.06
C THR A 5 -17.11 13.46 21.37
N ALA A 6 -17.98 12.46 21.52
CA ALA A 6 -18.74 12.23 22.75
C ALA A 6 -17.81 12.21 23.99
N PRO A 7 -18.25 12.77 25.12
CA PRO A 7 -17.44 12.83 26.34
C PRO A 7 -17.13 11.42 26.86
N LEU A 8 -15.87 11.20 27.22
CA LEU A 8 -15.40 9.91 27.73
C LEU A 8 -15.83 9.73 29.20
N PRO A 9 -16.17 8.51 29.65
CA PRO A 9 -16.67 8.27 30.99
C PRO A 9 -15.62 8.57 32.08
N PRO A 10 -16.06 8.90 33.31
CA PRO A 10 -15.14 9.19 34.41
C PRO A 10 -14.32 7.95 34.78
N LEU A 11 -13.06 8.18 35.15
CA LEU A 11 -12.12 7.15 35.59
C LEU A 11 -12.39 6.79 37.05
N ARG A 12 -12.36 5.50 37.38
CA ARG A 12 -12.61 4.99 38.73
C ARG A 12 -11.33 4.77 39.54
N SER A 13 -10.22 4.46 38.86
CA SER A 13 -8.97 4.20 39.56
C SER A 13 -8.35 5.49 40.15
N VAL A 14 -7.76 5.36 41.33
CA VAL A 14 -6.98 6.43 41.99
C VAL A 14 -5.57 6.52 41.41
N LYS A 15 -4.98 5.39 40.99
CA LYS A 15 -3.60 5.34 40.52
C LYS A 15 -3.52 5.71 39.04
N VAL A 16 -2.66 6.67 38.70
CA VAL A 16 -2.49 7.20 37.33
C VAL A 16 -2.24 6.13 36.27
N LEU A 17 -1.37 5.14 36.55
CA LEU A 17 -1.11 4.07 35.59
C LEU A 17 -2.30 3.11 35.44
N ASP A 18 -3.12 2.96 36.47
CA ASP A 18 -4.33 2.14 36.42
C ASP A 18 -5.47 2.88 35.71
N GLN A 19 -5.54 4.21 35.85
CA GLN A 19 -6.41 5.06 35.02
C GLN A 19 -6.09 4.93 33.53
N LEU A 20 -4.79 4.91 33.18
CA LEU A 20 -4.35 4.66 31.81
C LEU A 20 -4.81 3.28 31.32
N ARG A 21 -4.63 2.22 32.13
CA ARG A 21 -5.12 0.88 31.79
C ARG A 21 -6.64 0.85 31.60
N GLU A 22 -7.38 1.48 32.51
CA GLU A 22 -8.83 1.61 32.47
C GLU A 22 -9.28 2.26 31.16
N ARG A 23 -8.67 3.39 30.77
CA ARG A 23 -9.00 4.10 29.54
C ARG A 23 -8.64 3.32 28.27
N ILE A 24 -7.48 2.66 28.24
CA ILE A 24 -7.06 1.80 27.12
C ILE A 24 -8.05 0.65 26.92
N ARG A 25 -8.48 0.02 28.01
CA ARG A 25 -9.45 -1.08 27.98
C ARG A 25 -10.85 -0.60 27.58
N TYR A 26 -11.29 0.55 28.09
CA TYR A 26 -12.56 1.17 27.70
C TYR A 26 -12.63 1.46 26.19
N LEU A 27 -11.52 1.90 25.60
CA LEU A 27 -11.40 2.15 24.16
C LEU A 27 -11.02 0.89 23.35
N HIS A 28 -11.10 -0.30 23.95
CA HIS A 28 -10.88 -1.59 23.31
C HIS A 28 -9.51 -1.75 22.62
N TYR A 29 -8.46 -1.13 23.16
CA TYR A 29 -7.10 -1.34 22.66
C TYR A 29 -6.52 -2.69 23.11
N SER A 30 -5.58 -3.21 22.31
CA SER A 30 -4.89 -4.47 22.60
C SER A 30 -4.06 -4.43 23.89
N LEU A 31 -3.84 -5.60 24.52
CA LEU A 31 -2.95 -5.74 25.68
C LEU A 31 -1.52 -5.26 25.36
N ARG A 32 -1.05 -5.46 24.13
CA ARG A 32 0.27 -5.00 23.69
C ARG A 32 0.37 -3.47 23.68
N THR A 33 -0.70 -2.79 23.28
CA THR A 33 -0.80 -1.32 23.38
C THR A 33 -0.83 -0.89 24.84
N GLU A 34 -1.59 -1.58 25.71
CA GLU A 34 -1.62 -1.33 27.15
C GLU A 34 -0.20 -1.38 27.76
N GLN A 35 0.54 -2.46 27.50
CA GLN A 35 1.91 -2.64 28.00
C GLN A 35 2.85 -1.56 27.49
N ALA A 36 2.82 -1.26 26.19
CA ALA A 36 3.67 -0.23 25.58
C ALA A 36 3.37 1.16 26.16
N TYR A 37 2.09 1.54 26.27
CA TYR A 37 1.72 2.86 26.77
C TYR A 37 2.03 3.01 28.26
N VAL A 38 1.73 1.98 29.06
CA VAL A 38 2.10 1.98 30.49
C VAL A 38 3.62 2.06 30.67
N HIS A 39 4.40 1.38 29.83
CA HIS A 39 5.85 1.47 29.84
C HIS A 39 6.33 2.91 29.59
N TRP A 40 5.86 3.54 28.51
CA TRP A 40 6.29 4.89 28.14
C TRP A 40 5.83 5.96 29.12
N VAL A 41 4.58 5.89 29.60
CA VAL A 41 4.07 6.85 30.60
C VAL A 41 4.81 6.68 31.93
N ARG A 42 5.12 5.45 32.34
CA ARG A 42 5.96 5.21 33.53
C ARG A 42 7.39 5.75 33.35
N ALA A 43 7.99 5.57 32.18
CA ALA A 43 9.32 6.09 31.88
C ALA A 43 9.34 7.62 31.93
N PHE A 44 8.32 8.28 31.36
CA PHE A 44 8.14 9.72 31.41
C PHE A 44 8.01 10.25 32.85
N ILE A 45 7.15 9.62 33.67
CA ILE A 45 7.00 9.97 35.09
C ILE A 45 8.33 9.86 35.83
N ARG A 46 9.08 8.78 35.60
CA ARG A 46 10.38 8.55 36.27
C ARG A 46 11.44 9.55 35.83
N PHE A 47 11.49 9.89 34.54
CA PHE A 47 12.40 10.90 34.01
C PHE A 47 12.20 12.26 34.69
N HIS A 48 10.94 12.61 35.01
CA HIS A 48 10.59 13.85 35.72
C HIS A 48 10.54 13.74 37.25
N GLY A 49 11.24 12.76 37.83
CA GLY A 49 11.37 12.63 39.28
C GLY A 49 10.09 12.20 40.01
N VAL A 50 9.22 11.43 39.34
CA VAL A 50 7.95 10.93 39.90
C VAL A 50 6.94 12.04 40.22
N ARG A 51 7.08 13.20 39.55
CA ARG A 51 6.06 14.26 39.58
C ARG A 51 4.75 13.79 38.92
N HIS A 52 3.63 14.30 39.41
CA HIS A 52 2.33 13.94 38.86
C HIS A 52 2.19 14.49 37.42
N PRO A 53 1.88 13.66 36.41
CA PRO A 53 1.83 14.11 35.01
C PRO A 53 0.90 15.28 34.71
N ALA A 54 -0.16 15.48 35.48
CA ALA A 54 -1.05 16.63 35.30
C ALA A 54 -0.36 17.99 35.57
N THR A 55 0.79 18.00 36.25
CA THR A 55 1.60 19.21 36.46
C THR A 55 2.75 19.34 35.45
N LEU A 56 2.81 18.47 34.45
CA LEU A 56 3.85 18.44 33.42
C LEU A 56 3.21 18.84 32.09
N GLY A 57 3.84 19.74 31.36
CA GLY A 57 3.31 20.34 30.14
C GLY A 57 4.24 20.15 28.94
N SER A 58 4.32 21.19 28.11
CA SER A 58 5.07 21.17 26.85
C SER A 58 6.53 20.87 27.01
N SER A 59 7.19 21.70 27.82
CA SER A 59 8.61 21.63 28.10
C SER A 59 9.02 20.24 28.59
N GLU A 60 8.22 19.62 29.45
CA GLU A 60 8.52 18.31 30.00
C GLU A 60 8.43 17.19 28.96
N VAL A 61 7.42 17.24 28.09
CA VAL A 61 7.25 16.26 27.02
C VAL A 61 8.38 16.40 25.99
N GLU A 62 8.70 17.62 25.58
CA GLU A 62 9.81 17.88 24.65
C GLU A 62 11.16 17.46 25.23
N ALA A 63 11.42 17.75 26.51
CA ALA A 63 12.63 17.34 27.20
C ALA A 63 12.78 15.81 27.22
N PHE A 64 11.69 15.07 27.52
CA PHE A 64 11.72 13.62 27.52
C PHE A 64 11.94 13.01 26.13
N LEU A 65 11.25 13.55 25.11
CA LEU A 65 11.40 13.09 23.73
C LEU A 65 12.80 13.40 23.17
N SER A 66 13.35 14.57 23.49
CA SER A 66 14.72 14.97 23.16
C SER A 66 15.75 14.07 23.85
N TRP A 67 15.54 13.75 25.13
CA TRP A 67 16.36 12.79 25.86
C TRP A 67 16.36 11.40 25.20
N LEU A 68 15.19 10.91 24.76
CA LEU A 68 15.09 9.65 24.04
C LEU A 68 15.88 9.67 22.72
N ALA A 69 15.80 10.76 21.96
CA ALA A 69 16.46 10.89 20.67
C ALA A 69 17.98 11.08 20.80
N ASN A 70 18.43 11.96 21.70
CA ASN A 70 19.81 12.41 21.76
C ASN A 70 20.68 11.55 22.69
N GLU A 71 20.18 11.21 23.88
CA GLU A 71 20.94 10.45 24.87
C GLU A 71 20.73 8.95 24.73
N ARG A 72 19.47 8.52 24.61
CA ARG A 72 19.13 7.10 24.46
C ARG A 72 19.25 6.60 23.03
N LYS A 73 19.41 7.50 22.05
CA LYS A 73 19.60 7.21 20.62
C LYS A 73 18.59 6.19 20.10
N VAL A 74 17.33 6.31 20.53
CA VAL A 74 16.29 5.34 20.15
C VAL A 74 15.93 5.49 18.68
N SER A 75 15.45 4.39 18.07
CA SER A 75 14.96 4.44 16.69
C SER A 75 13.74 5.37 16.53
N VAL A 76 13.51 5.87 15.32
CA VAL A 76 12.34 6.72 15.02
C VAL A 76 11.01 6.03 15.35
N SER A 77 10.89 4.72 15.15
CA SER A 77 9.68 3.97 15.48
C SER A 77 9.46 3.90 17.00
N THR A 78 10.53 3.70 17.77
CA THR A 78 10.51 3.75 19.24
C THR A 78 10.10 5.12 19.75
N HIS A 79 10.70 6.18 19.21
CA HIS A 79 10.35 7.57 19.55
C HIS A 79 8.87 7.89 19.27
N ARG A 80 8.36 7.47 18.10
CA ARG A 80 6.95 7.65 17.73
C ARG A 80 6.00 6.87 18.65
N GLN A 81 6.39 5.69 19.12
CA GLN A 81 5.58 4.92 20.06
C GLN A 81 5.49 5.62 21.43
N ALA A 82 6.59 6.21 21.90
CA ALA A 82 6.61 7.02 23.11
C ALA A 82 5.71 8.25 22.97
N LEU A 83 5.85 9.01 21.87
CA LEU A 83 5.00 10.17 21.58
C LEU A 83 3.51 9.78 21.50
N ALA A 84 3.17 8.68 20.83
CA ALA A 84 1.78 8.20 20.75
C ALA A 84 1.20 7.84 22.12
N ALA A 85 2.00 7.24 23.00
CA ALA A 85 1.58 6.94 24.37
C ALA A 85 1.30 8.21 25.18
N LEU A 86 2.14 9.24 25.05
CA LEU A 86 1.95 10.52 25.74
C LEU A 86 0.74 11.28 25.20
N LEU A 87 0.57 11.35 23.87
CA LEU A 87 -0.61 11.94 23.23
C LEU A 87 -1.91 11.28 23.71
N PHE A 88 -1.93 9.94 23.75
CA PHE A 88 -3.07 9.21 24.27
C PHE A 88 -3.30 9.53 25.74
N PHE A 89 -2.25 9.54 26.56
CA PHE A 89 -2.37 9.77 27.98
C PHE A 89 -2.91 11.17 28.29
N TYR A 90 -2.36 12.23 27.72
CA TYR A 90 -2.86 13.59 27.97
C TYR A 90 -4.25 13.82 27.36
N GLY A 91 -4.46 13.44 26.09
CA GLY A 91 -5.72 13.73 25.40
C GLY A 91 -6.87 12.82 25.82
N LYS A 92 -6.59 11.56 26.20
CA LYS A 92 -7.62 10.56 26.53
C LYS A 92 -7.67 10.18 27.99
N VAL A 93 -6.64 10.38 28.81
CA VAL A 93 -6.70 10.07 30.26
C VAL A 93 -6.90 11.35 31.07
N LEU A 94 -6.00 12.33 30.90
CA LEU A 94 -6.08 13.60 31.63
C LEU A 94 -7.10 14.59 31.03
N CYS A 95 -7.59 14.32 29.82
CA CYS A 95 -8.52 15.18 29.08
C CYS A 95 -8.00 16.62 28.93
N THR A 96 -6.68 16.77 28.80
CA THR A 96 -6.01 18.06 28.60
C THR A 96 -5.92 18.33 27.10
N ASP A 97 -6.36 19.51 26.67
CA ASP A 97 -6.09 19.99 25.31
C ASP A 97 -4.66 20.50 25.24
N LEU A 98 -3.89 20.01 24.26
CA LEU A 98 -2.48 20.37 24.10
C LEU A 98 -2.27 20.82 22.65
N PRO A 99 -2.50 22.11 22.35
CA PRO A 99 -2.42 22.65 20.98
C PRO A 99 -1.03 22.46 20.35
N TRP A 100 0.03 22.64 21.14
CA TRP A 100 1.43 22.54 20.72
C TRP A 100 1.90 21.10 20.42
N LEU A 101 1.15 20.08 20.83
CA LEU A 101 1.54 18.67 20.61
C LEU A 101 1.45 18.23 19.13
N GLN A 102 0.78 19.02 18.29
CA GLN A 102 0.80 18.86 16.83
C GLN A 102 2.05 19.48 16.18
N GLU A 103 2.73 20.40 16.88
CA GLU A 103 3.87 21.17 16.39
C GLU A 103 5.22 20.52 16.74
N ILE A 104 5.25 19.59 17.71
CA ILE A 104 6.46 18.81 18.03
C ILE A 104 6.91 18.08 16.76
N GLY A 105 8.09 18.45 16.26
CA GLY A 105 8.71 17.88 15.08
C GLY A 105 8.76 16.36 15.16
N ARG A 106 7.92 15.68 14.37
CA ARG A 106 7.91 14.22 14.28
C ARG A 106 9.14 13.77 13.50
N PRO A 107 10.08 13.00 14.09
CA PRO A 107 11.22 12.52 13.33
C PRO A 107 10.73 11.75 12.11
N ARG A 108 11.19 12.16 10.93
CA ARG A 108 10.85 11.49 9.67
C ARG A 108 11.47 10.10 9.71
N PRO A 109 10.70 9.02 9.61
CA PRO A 109 11.29 7.70 9.51
C PRO A 109 12.11 7.66 8.22
N SER A 110 13.40 7.31 8.33
CA SER A 110 14.13 6.89 7.13
C SER A 110 13.45 5.63 6.62
N ARG A 111 12.91 5.70 5.40
CA ARG A 111 12.39 4.51 4.71
C ARG A 111 13.58 3.62 4.41
N ARG A 112 13.85 2.66 5.29
CA ARG A 112 14.72 1.55 4.94
C ARG A 112 13.96 0.73 3.90
N LEU A 113 14.56 0.56 2.73
CA LEU A 113 14.06 -0.41 1.76
C LEU A 113 13.94 -1.76 2.49
N PRO A 114 12.76 -2.38 2.50
CA PRO A 114 12.67 -3.76 2.95
C PRO A 114 13.64 -4.57 2.11
N VAL A 115 14.61 -5.22 2.73
CA VAL A 115 15.40 -6.23 2.04
C VAL A 115 14.44 -7.40 1.81
N VAL A 116 13.97 -7.54 0.59
CA VAL A 116 13.09 -8.64 0.20
C VAL A 116 13.98 -9.85 -0.05
N LEU A 117 13.72 -10.94 0.67
CA LEU A 117 14.39 -12.21 0.43
C LEU A 117 14.04 -12.69 -0.98
N THR A 118 15.03 -13.12 -1.75
CA THR A 118 14.75 -13.80 -3.02
C THR A 118 14.02 -15.13 -2.74
N PRO A 119 13.25 -15.66 -3.71
CA PRO A 119 12.65 -16.98 -3.55
C PRO A 119 13.66 -18.05 -3.12
N ASP A 120 14.90 -18.00 -3.61
CA ASP A 120 15.96 -18.94 -3.23
C ASP A 120 16.42 -18.74 -1.78
N GLU A 121 16.53 -17.49 -1.31
CA GLU A 121 16.82 -17.20 0.09
C GLU A 121 15.71 -17.75 0.99
N VAL A 122 14.44 -17.61 0.57
CA VAL A 122 13.30 -18.18 1.28
C VAL A 122 13.36 -19.71 1.27
N VAL A 123 13.61 -20.35 0.14
CA VAL A 123 13.73 -21.82 0.04
C VAL A 123 14.85 -22.33 0.94
N ARG A 124 16.01 -21.68 0.94
CA ARG A 124 17.12 -22.01 1.85
C ARG A 124 16.71 -21.87 3.31
N ILE A 125 16.11 -20.74 3.68
CA ILE A 125 15.65 -20.49 5.05
C ILE A 125 14.62 -21.53 5.49
N LEU A 126 13.64 -21.85 4.64
CA LEU A 126 12.63 -22.88 4.92
C LEU A 126 13.24 -24.28 4.99
N GLY A 127 14.32 -24.54 4.24
CA GLY A 127 15.08 -25.78 4.29
C GLY A 127 15.83 -26.01 5.60
N PHE A 128 16.21 -24.95 6.31
CA PHE A 128 16.83 -25.04 7.64
C PHE A 128 15.81 -25.20 8.78
N LEU A 129 14.52 -25.05 8.50
CA LEU A 129 13.47 -25.25 9.49
C LEU A 129 12.99 -26.70 9.46
N GLU A 130 12.62 -27.23 10.61
CA GLU A 130 12.09 -28.59 10.76
C GLU A 130 10.72 -28.59 11.44
N GLY A 131 9.97 -29.68 11.24
CA GLY A 131 8.73 -29.96 11.95
C GLY A 131 7.68 -28.84 11.89
N GLU A 132 7.10 -28.53 13.06
CA GLU A 132 6.04 -27.53 13.23
C GLU A 132 6.50 -26.11 12.83
N HIS A 133 7.77 -25.77 13.03
CA HIS A 133 8.32 -24.46 12.68
C HIS A 133 8.44 -24.27 11.16
N ARG A 134 8.82 -25.32 10.43
CA ARG A 134 8.84 -25.30 8.95
C ARG A 134 7.44 -25.11 8.40
N LEU A 135 6.48 -25.89 8.88
CA LEU A 135 5.08 -25.80 8.47
C LEU A 135 4.51 -24.41 8.76
N PHE A 136 4.78 -23.87 9.95
CA PHE A 136 4.36 -22.52 10.32
C PHE A 136 4.95 -21.46 9.39
N ALA A 137 6.25 -21.51 9.10
CA ALA A 137 6.91 -20.57 8.21
C ALA A 137 6.41 -20.68 6.76
N GLN A 138 6.19 -21.90 6.25
CA GLN A 138 5.59 -22.13 4.93
C GLN A 138 4.16 -21.57 4.87
N LEU A 139 3.38 -21.72 5.94
CA LEU A 139 2.03 -21.17 6.01
C LEU A 139 2.05 -19.64 5.97
N LEU A 140 2.93 -18.99 6.74
CA LEU A 140 3.09 -17.53 6.70
C LEU A 140 3.51 -17.06 5.31
N TYR A 141 4.47 -17.74 4.69
CA TYR A 141 4.97 -17.40 3.35
C TYR A 141 3.87 -17.55 2.29
N GLY A 142 3.16 -18.69 2.26
CA GLY A 142 2.15 -18.99 1.26
C GLY A 142 0.86 -18.16 1.38
N THR A 143 0.58 -17.59 2.55
CA THR A 143 -0.66 -16.84 2.81
C THR A 143 -0.44 -15.34 3.01
N GLY A 144 0.80 -14.91 3.23
CA GLY A 144 1.15 -13.52 3.55
C GLY A 144 0.58 -13.03 4.90
N MET A 145 0.11 -13.92 5.77
CA MET A 145 -0.43 -13.53 7.08
C MET A 145 0.69 -13.11 8.04
N ARG A 146 0.37 -12.25 9.00
CA ARG A 146 1.33 -11.85 10.05
C ARG A 146 1.61 -13.03 10.96
N ILE A 147 2.82 -13.06 11.54
CA ILE A 147 3.21 -14.07 12.55
C ILE A 147 2.13 -14.20 13.64
N SER A 148 1.64 -13.07 14.18
CA SER A 148 0.59 -13.09 15.20
C SER A 148 -0.72 -13.69 14.72
N GLU A 149 -1.09 -13.48 13.46
CA GLU A 149 -2.32 -14.03 12.87
C GLU A 149 -2.19 -15.55 12.73
N GLY A 150 -1.04 -16.03 12.23
CA GLY A 150 -0.77 -17.46 12.12
C GLY A 150 -0.73 -18.18 13.46
N LEU A 151 -0.07 -17.58 14.47
CA LEU A 151 0.00 -18.16 15.82
C LEU A 151 -1.40 -18.26 16.44
N GLN A 152 -2.28 -17.31 16.15
CA GLN A 152 -3.62 -17.25 16.74
C GLN A 152 -4.68 -18.07 16.00
N LEU A 153 -4.31 -18.76 14.91
CA LEU A 153 -5.24 -19.61 14.17
C LEU A 153 -5.88 -20.66 15.07
N ARG A 154 -7.21 -20.72 15.01
CA ARG A 154 -8.00 -21.79 15.63
C ARG A 154 -8.31 -22.88 14.62
N VAL A 155 -8.65 -24.07 15.10
CA VAL A 155 -9.02 -25.19 14.23
C VAL A 155 -10.16 -24.81 13.28
N LYS A 156 -11.20 -24.13 13.79
CA LYS A 156 -12.35 -23.67 12.99
C LYS A 156 -12.02 -22.65 11.90
N ASP A 157 -10.82 -22.07 11.95
CA ASP A 157 -10.41 -21.06 11.00
C ASP A 157 -9.80 -21.70 9.74
N LEU A 158 -9.54 -23.01 9.75
CA LEU A 158 -9.10 -23.77 8.60
C LEU A 158 -10.28 -24.50 7.96
N ASP A 159 -10.66 -24.07 6.75
CA ASP A 159 -11.67 -24.71 5.91
C ASP A 159 -10.96 -25.46 4.77
N PHE A 160 -10.76 -26.76 4.95
CA PHE A 160 -10.10 -27.60 3.95
C PHE A 160 -11.01 -27.92 2.76
N ASP A 161 -12.34 -27.84 2.93
CA ASP A 161 -13.29 -28.18 1.88
C ASP A 161 -13.38 -27.03 0.86
N HIS A 162 -13.34 -25.79 1.34
CA HIS A 162 -13.32 -24.59 0.51
C HIS A 162 -11.92 -24.00 0.29
N GLY A 163 -10.86 -24.71 0.73
CA GLY A 163 -9.47 -24.26 0.57
C GLY A 163 -9.20 -22.86 1.13
N THR A 164 -9.78 -22.54 2.30
CA THR A 164 -9.78 -21.18 2.85
C THR A 164 -9.30 -21.15 4.31
N ILE A 165 -8.58 -20.08 4.67
CA ILE A 165 -8.21 -19.76 6.05
C ILE A 165 -8.87 -18.44 6.44
N ILE A 166 -9.60 -18.43 7.56
CA ILE A 166 -10.25 -17.23 8.08
C ILE A 166 -9.35 -16.58 9.14
N VAL A 167 -8.68 -15.49 8.79
CA VAL A 167 -7.97 -14.66 9.77
C VAL A 167 -8.98 -13.75 10.44
N ARG A 168 -9.22 -13.99 11.73
CA ARG A 168 -10.13 -13.18 12.55
C ARG A 168 -9.40 -12.01 13.20
N GLU A 169 -10.11 -10.90 13.36
CA GLU A 169 -9.59 -9.71 14.06
C GLU A 169 -8.25 -9.20 13.48
N GLY A 170 -8.09 -9.26 12.16
CA GLY A 170 -6.94 -8.68 11.45
C GLY A 170 -6.84 -7.16 11.65
N LYS A 171 -5.82 -6.51 11.05
CA LYS A 171 -5.57 -5.06 11.23
C LYS A 171 -6.85 -4.23 11.08
N GLY A 172 -7.23 -3.53 12.15
CA GLY A 172 -8.48 -2.76 12.23
C GLY A 172 -9.71 -3.55 12.69
N SER A 173 -9.50 -4.72 13.31
CA SER A 173 -10.54 -5.63 13.78
C SER A 173 -11.45 -6.15 12.67
N LYS A 174 -10.89 -6.38 11.47
CA LYS A 174 -11.61 -6.94 10.32
C LYS A 174 -11.20 -8.38 10.06
N ASP A 175 -12.20 -9.23 9.88
CA ASP A 175 -12.00 -10.60 9.41
C ASP A 175 -11.67 -10.61 7.92
N ARG A 176 -10.83 -11.55 7.49
CA ARG A 176 -10.53 -11.77 6.06
C ARG A 176 -10.30 -13.25 5.77
N ALA A 177 -10.73 -13.66 4.59
CA ALA A 177 -10.40 -14.96 4.01
C ALA A 177 -9.05 -14.89 3.28
N LEU A 178 -8.22 -15.90 3.50
CA LEU A 178 -6.98 -16.16 2.77
C LEU A 178 -7.08 -17.52 2.11
N MET A 179 -6.41 -17.72 0.97
CA MET A 179 -6.33 -19.03 0.34
C MET A 179 -5.50 -19.98 1.22
N LEU A 180 -5.99 -21.19 1.46
CA LEU A 180 -5.23 -22.28 2.07
C LEU A 180 -4.34 -22.89 0.99
N PRO A 181 -3.00 -22.85 1.10
CA PRO A 181 -2.12 -23.44 0.10
C PRO A 181 -2.32 -24.96 0.05
N GLU A 182 -2.77 -25.48 -1.10
CA GLU A 182 -3.11 -26.89 -1.28
C GLU A 182 -1.95 -27.82 -0.91
N SER A 183 -0.72 -27.42 -1.25
CA SER A 183 0.51 -28.15 -0.92
C SER A 183 0.75 -28.32 0.59
N LEU A 184 0.16 -27.46 1.44
CA LEU A 184 0.27 -27.54 2.90
C LEU A 184 -0.90 -28.26 3.55
N ALA A 185 -1.98 -28.57 2.81
CA ALA A 185 -3.16 -29.20 3.38
C ALA A 185 -2.87 -30.54 4.10
N PRO A 186 -2.06 -31.47 3.55
CA PRO A 186 -1.71 -32.71 4.24
C PRO A 186 -0.96 -32.47 5.56
N SER A 187 0.07 -31.61 5.53
CA SER A 187 0.88 -31.29 6.72
C SER A 187 0.08 -30.52 7.78
N LEU A 188 -0.88 -29.69 7.37
CA LEU A 188 -1.81 -29.03 8.29
C LEU A 188 -2.77 -30.04 8.96
N ARG A 189 -3.26 -31.05 8.23
CA ARG A 189 -4.07 -32.13 8.83
C ARG A 189 -3.27 -32.94 9.85
N GLU A 190 -2.00 -33.23 9.57
CA GLU A 190 -1.10 -33.88 10.53
C GLU A 190 -0.85 -33.00 11.76
N GLN A 191 -0.63 -31.70 11.56
CA GLN A 191 -0.53 -30.72 12.64
C GLN A 191 -1.77 -30.66 13.51
N LEU A 192 -2.97 -30.67 12.91
CA LEU A 192 -4.23 -30.73 13.65
C LEU A 192 -4.36 -32.04 14.45
N SER A 193 -3.84 -33.16 13.94
CA SER A 193 -3.81 -34.42 14.68
C SER A 193 -2.92 -34.34 15.93
N ARG A 194 -1.75 -33.68 15.82
CA ARG A 194 -0.88 -33.39 16.97
C ARG A 194 -1.54 -32.44 17.97
N ALA A 195 -2.17 -31.37 17.50
CA ALA A 195 -2.93 -30.45 18.35
C ALA A 195 -4.10 -31.17 19.04
N ARG A 196 -4.75 -32.13 18.38
CA ARG A 196 -5.84 -32.93 18.95
C ARG A 196 -5.38 -33.77 20.12
N ALA A 197 -4.17 -34.32 20.07
CA ALA A 197 -3.59 -35.07 21.19
C ALA A 197 -3.43 -34.18 22.44
N TRP A 198 -2.95 -32.94 22.27
CA TRP A 198 -2.87 -31.97 23.37
C TRP A 198 -4.24 -31.61 23.92
N TRP A 199 -5.22 -31.36 23.04
CA TRP A 199 -6.58 -31.05 23.46
C TRP A 199 -7.21 -32.19 24.28
N LEU A 200 -7.06 -33.46 23.83
CA LEU A 200 -7.55 -34.62 24.56
C LEU A 200 -6.89 -34.76 25.94
N LYS A 201 -5.58 -34.52 26.02
CA LYS A 201 -4.85 -34.51 27.29
C LYS A 201 -5.38 -33.44 28.25
N ASP A 202 -5.60 -32.22 27.75
CA ASP A 202 -6.15 -31.13 28.56
C ASP A 202 -7.57 -31.44 29.06
N GLN A 203 -8.40 -32.10 28.24
CA GLN A 203 -9.72 -32.55 28.65
C GLN A 203 -9.64 -33.62 29.76
N ALA A 204 -8.76 -34.61 29.60
CA ALA A 204 -8.58 -35.68 30.58
C ALA A 204 -8.05 -35.17 31.93
N GLU A 205 -7.17 -34.16 31.90
CA GLU A 205 -6.63 -33.51 33.10
C GLU A 205 -7.56 -32.43 33.70
N GLY A 206 -8.74 -32.18 33.11
CA GLY A 206 -9.69 -31.19 33.61
C GLY A 206 -9.17 -29.74 33.54
N ARG A 207 -8.33 -29.39 32.56
CA ARG A 207 -7.76 -28.05 32.41
C ARG A 207 -8.81 -27.03 31.94
N SER A 208 -8.57 -25.74 32.22
CA SER A 208 -9.53 -24.62 32.02
C SER A 208 -9.74 -24.18 30.55
N GLY A 209 -9.65 -25.10 29.58
CA GLY A 209 -9.81 -24.80 28.16
C GLY A 209 -8.78 -23.77 27.64
N VAL A 210 -9.03 -23.20 26.46
CA VAL A 210 -8.22 -22.11 25.88
C VAL A 210 -8.87 -20.75 26.07
N ALA A 211 -8.08 -19.67 26.03
CA ALA A 211 -8.61 -18.30 26.09
C ALA A 211 -9.58 -18.02 24.93
N LEU A 212 -10.67 -17.30 25.20
CA LEU A 212 -11.63 -16.85 24.20
C LEU A 212 -11.62 -15.32 24.06
N PRO A 213 -11.97 -14.77 22.87
CA PRO A 213 -12.07 -13.33 22.69
C PRO A 213 -13.18 -12.70 23.54
N ASP A 214 -12.91 -11.48 24.03
CA ASP A 214 -13.85 -10.60 24.74
C ASP A 214 -14.72 -11.32 25.79
N ALA A 215 -16.04 -11.11 25.75
CA ALA A 215 -17.01 -11.69 26.67
C ALA A 215 -17.54 -13.05 26.19
N LEU A 216 -16.89 -13.68 25.21
CA LEU A 216 -17.42 -14.90 24.59
C LEU A 216 -17.44 -16.07 25.56
N GLU A 217 -16.46 -16.15 26.47
CA GLU A 217 -16.43 -17.13 27.56
C GLU A 217 -17.65 -17.00 28.49
N ARG A 218 -18.14 -15.77 28.72
CA ARG A 218 -19.36 -15.55 29.51
C ARG A 218 -20.61 -16.05 28.79
N LYS A 219 -20.69 -15.84 27.47
CA LYS A 219 -21.85 -16.24 26.64
C LYS A 219 -21.85 -17.74 26.35
N TYR A 220 -20.68 -18.34 26.17
CA TYR A 220 -20.50 -19.76 25.86
C TYR A 220 -19.39 -20.36 26.75
N PRO A 221 -19.69 -20.70 28.01
CA PRO A 221 -18.68 -21.16 28.98
C PRO A 221 -17.89 -22.40 28.54
N ARG A 222 -18.50 -23.27 27.72
CA ARG A 222 -17.85 -24.49 27.23
C ARG A 222 -17.07 -24.30 25.93
N ALA A 223 -17.15 -23.14 25.28
CA ALA A 223 -16.53 -22.94 23.97
C ALA A 223 -15.00 -23.12 24.02
N GLY A 224 -14.34 -22.67 25.09
CA GLY A 224 -12.90 -22.82 25.28
C GLY A 224 -12.45 -24.27 25.48
N HIS A 225 -13.38 -25.17 25.82
CA HIS A 225 -13.12 -26.61 25.92
C HIS A 225 -13.39 -27.35 24.61
N SER A 226 -14.02 -26.71 23.63
CA SER A 226 -14.39 -27.36 22.37
C SER A 226 -13.23 -27.37 21.37
N TRP A 227 -13.16 -28.44 20.58
CA TRP A 227 -12.13 -28.61 19.56
C TRP A 227 -12.03 -27.46 18.54
N PRO A 228 -13.15 -26.92 17.99
CA PRO A 228 -13.06 -25.85 16.98
C PRO A 228 -12.34 -24.60 17.48
N TRP A 229 -12.35 -24.33 18.78
CA TRP A 229 -11.68 -23.19 19.40
C TRP A 229 -10.23 -23.46 19.80
N PHE A 230 -9.75 -24.70 19.72
CA PHE A 230 -8.38 -25.01 20.08
C PHE A 230 -7.37 -24.39 19.09
N TRP A 231 -6.12 -24.24 19.52
CA TRP A 231 -5.05 -23.65 18.70
C TRP A 231 -4.54 -24.64 17.66
N VAL A 232 -4.29 -24.18 16.43
CA VAL A 232 -3.61 -25.00 15.40
C VAL A 232 -2.16 -25.28 15.81
N PHE A 233 -1.46 -24.26 16.30
CA PHE A 233 -0.10 -24.33 16.80
C PHE A 233 -0.11 -24.11 18.32
N ALA A 234 -0.36 -25.16 19.09
CA ALA A 234 -0.50 -25.08 20.55
C ALA A 234 0.85 -25.21 21.26
N GLN A 235 1.06 -24.49 22.35
CA GLN A 235 2.24 -24.71 23.20
C GLN A 235 2.22 -26.09 23.83
N HIS A 236 3.40 -26.64 24.08
CA HIS A 236 3.56 -27.86 24.88
C HIS A 236 3.24 -27.63 26.36
N THR A 237 3.47 -26.41 26.87
CA THR A 237 3.24 -26.04 28.27
C THR A 237 2.03 -25.11 28.43
N HIS A 238 1.50 -25.04 29.65
CA HIS A 238 0.45 -24.10 30.03
C HIS A 238 1.05 -22.76 30.43
N SER A 239 0.28 -21.69 30.29
CA SER A 239 0.66 -20.37 30.78
C SER A 239 -0.48 -19.68 31.51
N THR A 240 -0.12 -18.74 32.37
CA THR A 240 -1.07 -17.91 33.10
C THR A 240 -1.53 -16.77 32.21
N ASP A 241 -2.83 -16.66 31.95
CA ASP A 241 -3.39 -15.51 31.25
C ASP A 241 -3.18 -14.24 32.10
N PRO A 242 -2.47 -13.21 31.59
CA PRO A 242 -2.15 -12.02 32.35
C PRO A 242 -3.37 -11.15 32.69
N ARG A 243 -4.52 -11.34 32.03
CA ARG A 243 -5.76 -10.61 32.32
C ARG A 243 -6.67 -11.35 33.30
N SER A 244 -6.89 -12.65 33.09
CA SER A 244 -7.79 -13.44 33.93
C SER A 244 -7.11 -14.16 35.10
N GLY A 245 -5.79 -14.33 35.07
CA GLY A 245 -5.03 -15.11 36.05
C GLY A 245 -5.20 -16.63 35.91
N VAL A 246 -6.02 -17.09 34.96
CA VAL A 246 -6.31 -18.51 34.74
C VAL A 246 -5.15 -19.18 34.03
N VAL A 247 -4.72 -20.35 34.52
CA VAL A 247 -3.72 -21.19 33.87
C VAL A 247 -4.38 -22.01 32.77
N ARG A 248 -3.97 -21.79 31.52
CA ARG A 248 -4.58 -22.40 30.34
C ARG A 248 -3.56 -22.62 29.23
N ARG A 249 -3.88 -23.47 28.25
CA ARG A 249 -2.99 -23.69 27.11
C ARG A 249 -3.08 -22.52 26.14
N HIS A 250 -1.93 -22.01 25.75
CA HIS A 250 -1.80 -20.90 24.83
C HIS A 250 -1.29 -21.37 23.47
N HIS A 251 -1.50 -20.58 22.42
CA HIS A 251 -0.81 -20.81 21.16
C HIS A 251 0.70 -20.69 21.34
N MET A 252 1.49 -21.32 20.48
CA MET A 252 2.95 -21.24 20.46
C MET A 252 3.40 -19.78 20.68
N TYR A 253 4.31 -19.56 21.64
CA TYR A 253 4.83 -18.21 21.85
C TYR A 253 5.56 -17.76 20.59
N ASP A 254 5.60 -16.45 20.40
CA ASP A 254 6.61 -15.86 19.54
C ASP A 254 7.97 -16.10 20.22
N GLN A 255 8.51 -17.32 20.06
CA GLN A 255 9.90 -17.63 20.35
C GLN A 255 10.71 -16.96 19.23
N THR A 256 10.77 -15.62 19.32
CA THR A 256 11.38 -14.63 18.44
C THR A 256 12.83 -14.92 18.01
N GLY A 257 13.42 -16.05 18.41
CA GLY A 257 14.82 -16.37 18.19
C GLY A 257 15.14 -17.19 16.94
N THR A 258 14.21 -18.00 16.40
CA THR A 258 14.58 -18.97 15.34
C THR A 258 13.90 -18.66 14.03
N VAL A 259 12.56 -18.67 13.95
CA VAL A 259 11.84 -18.40 12.68
C VAL A 259 11.87 -16.92 12.33
N ALA A 260 11.57 -16.04 13.28
CA ALA A 260 11.65 -14.59 13.08
C ALA A 260 13.10 -14.12 12.87
N LYS A 261 14.09 -14.74 13.52
CA LYS A 261 15.51 -14.42 13.33
C LYS A 261 16.01 -14.98 12.00
N LEU A 262 15.73 -16.23 11.62
CA LEU A 262 16.08 -16.73 10.28
C LEU A 262 15.44 -15.92 9.15
N MET A 263 14.20 -15.45 9.35
CA MET A 263 13.54 -14.53 8.41
C MET A 263 13.93 -13.04 8.58
N SER A 264 14.66 -12.66 9.64
CA SER A 264 15.17 -11.30 9.88
C SER A 264 16.70 -11.19 9.99
N ILE A 265 17.46 -12.26 9.71
CA ILE A 265 18.93 -12.27 9.74
C ILE A 265 19.40 -11.53 8.48
N GLN A 266 19.41 -10.21 8.61
CA GLN A 266 19.84 -9.22 7.63
C GLN A 266 21.38 -9.04 7.61
N HIS A 267 22.17 -9.97 8.16
CA HIS A 267 23.61 -9.74 8.40
C HIS A 267 24.58 -10.86 7.98
N PHE A 268 24.16 -11.94 7.33
CA PHE A 268 25.10 -12.92 6.78
C PHE A 268 25.40 -12.63 5.30
N ARG A 269 26.17 -11.56 5.06
CA ARG A 269 26.76 -11.24 3.75
C ARG A 269 28.28 -11.42 3.70
N VAL A 270 28.89 -12.07 4.70
CA VAL A 270 30.33 -12.34 4.69
C VAL A 270 30.59 -13.77 5.16
N ALA A 271 31.40 -14.47 4.35
CA ALA A 271 31.95 -15.80 4.49
C ALA A 271 31.22 -16.93 3.73
N LEU A 272 31.95 -17.43 2.72
CA LEU A 272 31.85 -18.72 2.02
C LEU A 272 31.13 -18.74 0.65
N ILE A 273 31.80 -18.13 -0.34
CA ILE A 273 32.13 -18.79 -1.62
C ILE A 273 33.49 -19.50 -1.37
N PRO A 274 33.84 -20.69 -1.89
CA PRO A 274 33.23 -21.47 -2.98
C PRO A 274 32.98 -22.96 -2.64
N PHE A 275 31.98 -23.61 -3.23
CA PHE A 275 32.11 -24.99 -3.74
C PHE A 275 30.88 -25.35 -4.60
N PHE A 276 31.15 -25.97 -5.74
CA PHE A 276 30.22 -26.47 -6.77
C PHE A 276 29.59 -25.47 -7.75
N ALA A 277 30.40 -25.19 -8.77
CA ALA A 277 29.95 -25.12 -10.15
C ALA A 277 29.35 -26.47 -10.62
N ALA A 278 28.51 -26.38 -11.66
CA ALA A 278 27.89 -27.45 -12.45
C ALA A 278 26.72 -28.19 -11.77
N PHE A 279 25.49 -27.80 -12.09
CA PHE A 279 24.62 -28.56 -13.00
C PHE A 279 23.39 -27.73 -13.36
N CYS A 280 22.93 -27.96 -14.58
CA CYS A 280 21.93 -27.25 -15.36
C CYS A 280 20.62 -26.85 -14.64
N LEU A 281 20.15 -25.66 -15.05
CA LEU A 281 18.85 -25.02 -14.89
C LEU A 281 17.64 -25.98 -14.80
N PRO A 282 16.60 -25.55 -14.05
CA PRO A 282 15.28 -25.44 -14.67
C PRO A 282 14.62 -24.08 -14.40
N VAL A 283 14.36 -23.40 -15.53
CA VAL A 283 13.26 -22.49 -15.84
C VAL A 283 12.28 -22.15 -14.69
N PHE A 284 12.34 -20.91 -14.22
CA PHE A 284 11.33 -20.31 -13.36
C PHE A 284 10.09 -19.91 -14.17
N ALA A 285 8.92 -20.42 -13.81
CA ALA A 285 7.65 -19.84 -14.24
C ALA A 285 7.42 -18.54 -13.44
N HIS A 286 7.94 -17.44 -13.96
CA HIS A 286 7.42 -16.10 -13.64
C HIS A 286 6.00 -15.97 -14.22
N PRO A 287 5.11 -15.16 -13.62
CA PRO A 287 3.89 -14.75 -14.33
C PRO A 287 4.31 -14.17 -15.68
N GLU A 288 3.75 -14.72 -16.76
CA GLU A 288 4.21 -14.56 -18.14
C GLU A 288 4.33 -13.09 -18.58
N THR A 289 3.51 -12.20 -18.02
CA THR A 289 3.60 -10.74 -18.27
C THR A 289 4.83 -10.12 -17.64
N LEU A 290 5.21 -10.53 -16.43
CA LEU A 290 6.42 -10.04 -15.77
C LEU A 290 7.70 -10.52 -16.48
N VAL A 291 7.68 -11.71 -17.10
CA VAL A 291 8.76 -12.16 -18.01
C VAL A 291 8.91 -11.17 -19.16
N LYS A 292 7.79 -10.84 -19.81
CA LYS A 292 7.78 -9.94 -20.97
C LYS A 292 8.23 -8.53 -20.60
N VAL A 293 7.88 -8.04 -19.40
CA VAL A 293 8.34 -6.75 -18.88
C VAL A 293 9.86 -6.74 -18.65
N LYS A 294 10.44 -7.80 -18.08
CA LYS A 294 11.90 -7.91 -17.90
C LYS A 294 12.63 -8.03 -19.24
N ASP A 295 12.11 -8.84 -20.16
CA ASP A 295 12.64 -8.95 -21.51
C ASP A 295 12.60 -7.59 -22.23
N ALA A 296 11.52 -6.81 -22.08
CA ALA A 296 11.48 -5.46 -22.60
C ALA A 296 12.57 -4.54 -22.01
N GLU A 297 12.91 -4.69 -20.72
CA GLU A 297 14.03 -3.95 -20.12
C GLU A 297 15.36 -4.28 -20.79
N ASP A 298 15.60 -5.58 -21.02
CA ASP A 298 16.82 -6.09 -21.67
C ASP A 298 16.89 -5.67 -23.15
N GLN A 299 15.80 -5.82 -23.91
CA GLN A 299 15.73 -5.45 -25.33
C GLN A 299 15.90 -3.94 -25.55
N LEU A 300 15.35 -3.11 -24.65
CA LEU A 300 15.44 -1.66 -24.75
C LEU A 300 16.75 -1.10 -24.17
N GLY A 301 17.50 -1.91 -23.42
CA GLY A 301 18.66 -1.45 -22.65
C GLY A 301 18.31 -0.32 -21.69
N ALA A 302 17.10 -0.33 -21.13
CA ALA A 302 16.53 0.77 -20.38
C ALA A 302 15.47 0.31 -19.40
N ARG A 303 15.40 0.95 -18.23
CA ARG A 303 14.44 0.61 -17.18
C ARG A 303 12.99 0.68 -17.67
N VAL A 304 12.18 -0.27 -17.24
CA VAL A 304 10.74 -0.36 -17.51
C VAL A 304 9.98 -0.39 -16.17
N GLY A 305 9.03 0.52 -16.00
CA GLY A 305 8.08 0.51 -14.90
C GLY A 305 6.74 -0.04 -15.37
N TYR A 306 6.16 -0.95 -14.59
CA TYR A 306 4.89 -1.61 -14.88
C TYR A 306 4.05 -1.73 -13.61
N ILE A 307 2.76 -1.50 -13.72
CA ILE A 307 1.80 -1.93 -12.71
C ILE A 307 0.48 -2.30 -13.35
N GLU A 308 -0.16 -3.28 -12.73
CA GLU A 308 -1.51 -3.71 -13.02
C GLU A 308 -2.34 -3.66 -11.75
N LEU A 309 -3.51 -3.03 -11.83
CA LEU A 309 -4.33 -2.72 -10.67
C LEU A 309 -5.79 -3.07 -10.95
N ASP A 310 -6.39 -3.85 -10.06
CA ASP A 310 -7.82 -4.16 -10.14
C ASP A 310 -8.65 -2.88 -9.94
N LEU A 311 -9.46 -2.51 -10.93
CA LEU A 311 -10.16 -1.23 -10.95
C LEU A 311 -11.15 -1.12 -9.79
N ASN A 312 -11.81 -2.23 -9.44
CA ASN A 312 -12.85 -2.24 -8.41
C ASN A 312 -12.24 -2.11 -7.00
N SER A 313 -11.36 -3.03 -6.62
CA SER A 313 -10.79 -3.12 -5.27
C SER A 313 -9.60 -2.19 -5.04
N GLY A 314 -8.92 -1.77 -6.12
CA GLY A 314 -7.68 -1.02 -6.06
C GLY A 314 -6.46 -1.84 -5.65
N LYS A 315 -6.57 -3.18 -5.63
CA LYS A 315 -5.44 -4.07 -5.33
C LYS A 315 -4.48 -4.11 -6.52
N ILE A 316 -3.20 -4.09 -6.21
CA ILE A 316 -2.15 -4.38 -7.20
C ILE A 316 -2.22 -5.87 -7.52
N LEU A 317 -2.36 -6.20 -8.80
CA LEU A 317 -2.38 -7.56 -9.31
C LEU A 317 -0.96 -8.01 -9.67
N GLU A 318 -0.20 -7.14 -10.33
CA GLU A 318 1.18 -7.38 -10.73
C GLU A 318 1.96 -6.06 -10.78
N SER A 319 3.28 -6.10 -10.58
CA SER A 319 4.09 -4.87 -10.64
C SER A 319 5.58 -5.11 -10.91
N PHE A 320 6.23 -4.13 -11.53
CA PHE A 320 7.67 -4.08 -11.73
C PHE A 320 8.16 -2.64 -11.68
N ARG A 321 9.19 -2.37 -10.85
CA ARG A 321 9.65 -1.00 -10.51
C ARG A 321 8.50 -0.03 -10.14
N PRO A 322 7.50 -0.43 -9.33
CA PRO A 322 6.28 0.36 -9.11
C PRO A 322 6.50 1.70 -8.40
N GLU A 323 7.59 1.81 -7.65
CA GLU A 323 7.97 2.97 -6.83
C GLU A 323 9.21 3.70 -7.39
N GLU A 324 9.59 3.43 -8.63
CA GLU A 324 10.61 4.23 -9.32
C GLU A 324 9.95 5.37 -10.08
N ARG A 325 10.60 6.55 -10.10
CA ARG A 325 10.09 7.71 -10.83
C ARG A 325 10.32 7.56 -12.31
N PHE A 326 9.36 7.88 -13.16
CA PHE A 326 9.49 7.98 -14.61
C PHE A 326 8.92 9.31 -15.11
N PRO A 327 9.49 9.92 -16.16
CA PRO A 327 8.88 11.07 -16.83
C PRO A 327 7.44 10.72 -17.22
N MET A 328 6.47 11.55 -16.84
CA MET A 328 5.09 11.33 -17.24
C MET A 328 4.93 11.50 -18.75
N MET A 329 5.64 12.47 -19.33
CA MET A 329 5.36 12.99 -20.67
C MET A 329 3.86 13.33 -20.78
N SER A 330 3.28 13.34 -21.98
CA SER A 330 1.86 13.66 -22.18
C SER A 330 0.82 12.77 -21.46
N THR A 331 1.20 11.74 -20.68
CA THR A 331 0.25 11.04 -19.80
C THR A 331 -0.31 11.95 -18.69
N PHE A 332 0.41 13.03 -18.33
CA PHE A 332 -0.07 14.03 -17.36
C PHE A 332 -1.35 14.74 -17.81
N LYS A 333 -1.64 14.77 -19.13
CA LYS A 333 -2.80 15.49 -19.70
C LYS A 333 -4.14 14.94 -19.19
N VAL A 334 -4.19 13.67 -18.79
CA VAL A 334 -5.35 13.07 -18.11
C VAL A 334 -5.52 13.67 -16.70
N LEU A 335 -4.42 13.83 -15.95
CA LEU A 335 -4.44 14.44 -14.62
C LEU A 335 -4.85 15.92 -14.71
N LEU A 336 -4.33 16.63 -15.72
CA LEU A 336 -4.69 18.02 -16.02
C LEU A 336 -6.19 18.15 -16.28
N CYS A 337 -6.76 17.34 -17.17
CA CYS A 337 -8.19 17.37 -17.46
C CYS A 337 -9.02 16.95 -16.24
N GLY A 338 -8.52 16.04 -15.40
CA GLY A 338 -9.12 15.73 -14.11
C GLY A 338 -9.18 16.94 -13.16
N ALA A 339 -8.12 17.75 -13.09
CA ALA A 339 -8.11 18.99 -12.31
C ALA A 339 -9.09 20.04 -12.88
N VAL A 340 -9.15 20.18 -14.20
CA VAL A 340 -10.10 21.07 -14.89
C VAL A 340 -11.55 20.64 -14.61
N LEU A 341 -11.85 19.34 -14.72
CA LEU A 341 -13.18 18.80 -14.39
C LEU A 341 -13.54 19.00 -12.92
N SER A 342 -12.57 18.87 -12.00
CA SER A 342 -12.80 19.19 -10.59
C SER A 342 -13.19 20.65 -10.37
N ARG A 343 -12.60 21.58 -11.13
CA ARG A 343 -13.01 23.00 -11.13
C ARG A 343 -14.40 23.19 -11.74
N VAL A 344 -14.74 22.47 -12.80
CA VAL A 344 -16.09 22.49 -13.38
C VAL A 344 -17.12 22.02 -12.36
N ASP A 345 -16.86 20.90 -11.68
CA ASP A 345 -17.72 20.37 -10.61
C ASP A 345 -17.89 21.36 -9.45
N ALA A 346 -16.85 22.14 -9.15
CA ALA A 346 -16.87 23.19 -8.13
C ALA A 346 -17.48 24.52 -8.61
N GLY A 347 -17.94 24.62 -9.86
CA GLY A 347 -18.47 25.85 -10.46
C GLY A 347 -17.41 26.94 -10.73
N GLN A 348 -16.13 26.58 -10.72
CA GLN A 348 -14.98 27.47 -10.91
C GLN A 348 -14.47 27.49 -12.36
N GLU A 349 -15.05 26.66 -13.23
CA GLU A 349 -14.77 26.59 -14.66
C GLU A 349 -16.05 26.14 -15.40
N GLN A 350 -16.14 26.41 -16.70
CA GLN A 350 -17.23 25.94 -17.55
C GLN A 350 -16.68 25.28 -18.80
N LEU A 351 -17.13 24.05 -19.09
CA LEU A 351 -16.73 23.31 -20.30
C LEU A 351 -17.01 24.09 -21.60
N GLY A 352 -18.05 24.93 -21.62
CA GLY A 352 -18.40 25.77 -22.77
C GLY A 352 -17.66 27.12 -22.83
N ARG A 353 -16.83 27.48 -21.85
CA ARG A 353 -16.08 28.74 -21.86
C ARG A 353 -15.07 28.70 -23.00
N ARG A 354 -15.11 29.70 -23.88
CA ARG A 354 -14.20 29.85 -25.02
C ARG A 354 -12.92 30.57 -24.60
N ILE A 355 -11.79 30.07 -25.06
CA ILE A 355 -10.45 30.62 -24.87
C ILE A 355 -9.92 31.01 -26.25
N HIS A 356 -9.64 32.29 -26.43
CA HIS A 356 -8.88 32.77 -27.57
C HIS A 356 -7.40 32.81 -27.19
N TYR A 357 -6.55 32.50 -28.16
CA TYR A 357 -5.11 32.46 -28.04
C TYR A 357 -4.50 32.87 -29.37
N SER A 358 -3.19 33.06 -29.39
CA SER A 358 -2.45 33.66 -30.49
C SER A 358 -1.40 32.72 -31.06
N GLN A 359 -0.77 33.16 -32.15
CA GLN A 359 0.37 32.46 -32.73
C GLN A 359 1.52 32.28 -31.72
N ASN A 360 1.66 33.19 -30.75
CA ASN A 360 2.74 33.13 -29.75
C ASN A 360 2.52 32.05 -28.69
N ASP A 361 1.28 31.56 -28.54
CA ASP A 361 0.94 30.50 -27.60
C ASP A 361 1.20 29.10 -28.19
N LEU A 362 1.36 29.01 -29.53
CA LEU A 362 1.58 27.74 -30.20
C LEU A 362 2.98 27.20 -29.93
N VAL A 363 3.03 26.00 -29.37
CA VAL A 363 4.25 25.19 -29.20
C VAL A 363 4.27 24.01 -30.18
N GLU A 364 5.39 23.29 -30.26
CA GLU A 364 5.51 22.12 -31.13
C GLU A 364 4.41 21.08 -30.86
N TYR A 365 4.02 20.34 -31.90
CA TYR A 365 2.97 19.30 -31.84
C TYR A 365 1.62 19.82 -31.29
N SER A 366 0.99 20.71 -32.08
CA SER A 366 -0.29 21.35 -31.74
C SER A 366 -1.34 21.17 -32.86
N PRO A 367 -1.64 19.92 -33.26
CA PRO A 367 -2.35 19.60 -34.51
C PRO A 367 -3.83 20.01 -34.53
N VAL A 368 -4.41 20.38 -33.39
CA VAL A 368 -5.78 20.87 -33.29
C VAL A 368 -5.76 22.37 -33.06
N THR A 369 -5.04 22.86 -32.06
CA THR A 369 -5.09 24.28 -31.71
C THR A 369 -4.57 25.19 -32.81
N GLU A 370 -3.60 24.74 -33.62
CA GLU A 370 -3.08 25.52 -34.76
C GLU A 370 -4.16 25.87 -35.79
N LYS A 371 -5.25 25.07 -35.85
CA LYS A 371 -6.36 25.24 -36.79
C LYS A 371 -7.48 26.15 -36.25
N HIS A 372 -7.38 26.59 -35.00
CA HIS A 372 -8.43 27.34 -34.30
C HIS A 372 -7.92 28.67 -33.71
N LEU A 373 -6.87 29.26 -34.29
CA LEU A 373 -6.34 30.57 -33.86
C LEU A 373 -7.39 31.70 -33.96
N THR A 374 -8.22 31.71 -35.01
CA THR A 374 -9.23 32.75 -35.22
C THR A 374 -10.43 32.58 -34.30
N ASP A 375 -10.99 31.37 -34.25
CA ASP A 375 -12.25 31.11 -33.54
C ASP A 375 -12.05 30.80 -32.05
N GLY A 376 -10.81 30.52 -31.62
CA GLY A 376 -10.51 29.98 -30.31
C GLY A 376 -11.12 28.59 -30.09
N MET A 377 -10.95 28.06 -28.88
CA MET A 377 -11.49 26.74 -28.50
C MET A 377 -12.15 26.82 -27.13
N THR A 378 -13.20 26.04 -26.92
CA THR A 378 -13.80 25.85 -25.61
C THR A 378 -12.92 24.98 -24.71
N VAL A 379 -13.10 25.10 -23.39
CA VAL A 379 -12.41 24.23 -22.41
C VAL A 379 -12.64 22.75 -22.71
N ARG A 380 -13.87 22.38 -23.14
CA ARG A 380 -14.19 21.01 -23.58
C ARG A 380 -13.35 20.57 -24.78
N GLU A 381 -13.27 21.41 -25.81
CA GLU A 381 -12.50 21.12 -27.03
C GLU A 381 -11.00 21.03 -26.73
N LEU A 382 -10.49 21.89 -25.82
CA LEU A 382 -9.09 21.84 -25.37
C LEU A 382 -8.79 20.55 -24.59
N CYS A 383 -9.65 20.12 -23.65
CA CYS A 383 -9.49 18.84 -22.96
C CYS A 383 -9.51 17.67 -23.94
N SER A 384 -10.43 17.69 -24.91
CA SER A 384 -10.48 16.69 -25.98
C SER A 384 -9.18 16.68 -26.77
N ALA A 385 -8.70 17.83 -27.26
CA ALA A 385 -7.46 17.91 -28.04
C ALA A 385 -6.24 17.43 -27.24
N ALA A 386 -6.12 17.84 -25.97
CA ALA A 386 -5.03 17.44 -25.09
C ALA A 386 -5.01 15.93 -24.81
N ILE A 387 -6.17 15.28 -24.67
CA ILE A 387 -6.24 13.84 -24.44
C ILE A 387 -6.14 13.07 -25.77
N THR A 388 -7.04 13.32 -26.72
CA THR A 388 -7.24 12.44 -27.88
C THR A 388 -6.18 12.62 -28.96
N MET A 389 -5.66 13.84 -29.10
CA MET A 389 -4.63 14.18 -30.09
C MET A 389 -3.29 14.51 -29.44
N SER A 390 -3.20 14.46 -28.11
CA SER A 390 -2.01 14.83 -27.35
C SER A 390 -1.50 16.23 -27.66
N ASP A 391 -2.40 17.17 -27.99
CA ASP A 391 -2.05 18.54 -28.38
C ASP A 391 -1.36 19.30 -27.24
N ASN A 392 -0.17 19.84 -27.51
CA ASN A 392 0.68 20.48 -26.50
C ASN A 392 0.19 21.87 -26.11
N THR A 393 -0.19 22.69 -27.09
CA THR A 393 -0.73 24.03 -26.79
C THR A 393 -2.04 23.93 -26.03
N ALA A 394 -2.91 22.96 -26.37
CA ALA A 394 -4.13 22.72 -25.61
C ALA A 394 -3.86 22.46 -24.13
N ALA A 395 -2.84 21.65 -23.83
CA ALA A 395 -2.42 21.38 -22.46
C ALA A 395 -1.86 22.64 -21.76
N ASN A 396 -1.06 23.46 -22.45
CA ASN A 396 -0.57 24.73 -21.90
C ASN A 396 -1.72 25.71 -21.61
N LEU A 397 -2.67 25.87 -22.52
CA LEU A 397 -3.84 26.73 -22.31
C LEU A 397 -4.67 26.27 -21.10
N LEU A 398 -4.88 24.96 -20.95
CA LEU A 398 -5.56 24.39 -19.78
C LEU A 398 -4.76 24.58 -18.48
N LEU A 399 -3.43 24.40 -18.52
CA LEU A 399 -2.56 24.67 -17.37
C LEU A 399 -2.70 26.13 -16.91
N THR A 400 -2.78 27.09 -17.83
CA THR A 400 -3.01 28.50 -17.50
C THR A 400 -4.32 28.69 -16.74
N THR A 401 -5.39 27.95 -17.07
CA THR A 401 -6.69 28.07 -16.37
C THR A 401 -6.65 27.63 -14.91
N ILE A 402 -5.74 26.70 -14.57
CA ILE A 402 -5.61 26.19 -13.21
C ILE A 402 -4.52 26.90 -12.40
N GLY A 403 -3.71 27.76 -13.02
CA GLY A 403 -2.58 28.45 -12.37
C GLY A 403 -1.20 27.82 -12.62
N GLY A 404 -1.09 26.96 -13.63
CA GLY A 404 0.16 26.37 -14.10
C GLY A 404 0.55 25.06 -13.40
N PRO A 405 1.77 24.54 -13.68
CA PRO A 405 2.24 23.23 -13.19
C PRO A 405 2.19 23.04 -11.67
N LYS A 406 2.47 24.11 -10.92
CA LYS A 406 2.43 24.10 -9.44
C LYS A 406 1.03 23.78 -8.92
N GLU A 407 0.00 24.32 -9.55
CA GLU A 407 -1.39 24.09 -9.13
C GLU A 407 -1.89 22.70 -9.53
N LEU A 408 -1.38 22.12 -10.62
CA LEU A 408 -1.61 20.70 -10.89
C LEU A 408 -1.00 19.81 -9.80
N THR A 409 0.25 20.10 -9.42
CA THR A 409 0.91 19.39 -8.31
C THR A 409 0.17 19.58 -6.98
N ALA A 410 -0.33 20.78 -6.70
CA ALA A 410 -1.14 21.05 -5.51
C ALA A 410 -2.47 20.28 -5.51
N PHE A 411 -3.15 20.21 -6.66
CA PHE A 411 -4.35 19.39 -6.85
C PHE A 411 -4.07 17.92 -6.54
N LEU A 412 -2.98 17.36 -7.08
CA LEU A 412 -2.55 15.98 -6.83
C LEU A 412 -2.26 15.72 -5.35
N HIS A 413 -1.52 16.63 -4.71
CA HIS A 413 -1.25 16.54 -3.27
C HIS A 413 -2.55 16.55 -2.44
N ASN A 414 -3.52 17.39 -2.80
CA ASN A 414 -4.79 17.50 -2.08
C ASN A 414 -5.63 16.22 -2.17
N MET A 415 -5.56 15.50 -3.28
CA MET A 415 -6.23 14.19 -3.44
C MET A 415 -5.41 12.99 -2.94
N GLY A 416 -4.24 13.26 -2.33
CA GLY A 416 -3.40 12.30 -1.63
C GLY A 416 -2.32 11.63 -2.46
N ASP A 417 -2.03 12.13 -3.68
CA ASP A 417 -0.83 11.79 -4.41
C ASP A 417 0.28 12.80 -4.07
N HIS A 418 1.23 12.40 -3.23
CA HIS A 418 2.37 13.23 -2.83
C HIS A 418 3.66 12.85 -3.56
N VAL A 419 3.54 12.16 -4.70
CA VAL A 419 4.67 11.62 -5.47
C VAL A 419 4.72 12.27 -6.84
N THR A 420 3.60 12.26 -7.54
CA THR A 420 3.46 12.83 -8.88
C THR A 420 3.62 14.34 -8.82
N ARG A 421 4.46 14.89 -9.70
CA ARG A 421 4.74 16.32 -9.77
C ARG A 421 4.87 16.78 -11.21
N LEU A 422 4.31 17.96 -11.49
CA LEU A 422 4.53 18.69 -12.74
C LEU A 422 5.21 20.01 -12.39
N ASP A 423 6.32 20.28 -13.06
CA ASP A 423 7.23 21.39 -12.77
C ASP A 423 7.37 22.34 -13.96
N ARG A 424 7.16 21.84 -15.20
CA ARG A 424 7.32 22.60 -16.45
C ARG A 424 6.07 22.51 -17.34
N TRP A 425 6.10 23.31 -18.40
CA TRP A 425 5.09 23.36 -19.45
C TRP A 425 5.47 22.44 -20.62
N GLU A 426 4.56 22.25 -21.57
CA GLU A 426 4.95 21.67 -22.86
C GLU A 426 5.77 22.71 -23.66
N PRO A 427 6.86 22.31 -24.34
CA PRO A 427 7.37 20.94 -24.46
C PRO A 427 8.44 20.54 -23.43
N GLU A 428 8.94 21.45 -22.60
CA GLU A 428 10.11 21.23 -21.75
C GLU A 428 9.94 20.13 -20.69
N LEU A 429 8.71 19.81 -20.31
CA LEU A 429 8.41 18.70 -19.41
C LEU A 429 8.83 17.33 -19.96
N ASN A 430 9.09 17.21 -21.27
CA ASN A 430 9.49 15.96 -21.93
C ASN A 430 11.02 15.74 -21.96
N GLU A 431 11.81 16.61 -21.33
CA GLU A 431 13.27 16.55 -21.38
C GLU A 431 13.82 15.24 -20.77
N ALA A 432 13.20 14.69 -19.73
CA ALA A 432 13.58 13.38 -19.18
C ALA A 432 15.09 13.21 -18.87
N ILE A 433 15.72 14.25 -18.28
CA ILE A 433 17.11 14.17 -17.83
C ILE A 433 17.26 13.00 -16.84
N PRO A 434 18.27 12.13 -16.99
CA PRO A 434 18.51 11.04 -16.04
C PRO A 434 18.64 11.54 -14.59
N ASN A 435 17.87 10.94 -13.68
CA ASN A 435 17.76 11.27 -12.26
C ASN A 435 17.11 12.64 -11.93
N ASP A 436 16.62 13.38 -12.92
CA ASP A 436 15.76 14.53 -12.66
C ASP A 436 14.37 14.05 -12.20
N GLU A 437 13.92 14.56 -11.06
CA GLU A 437 12.61 14.21 -10.50
C GLU A 437 11.49 15.09 -11.05
N ARG A 438 11.79 16.18 -11.77
CA ARG A 438 10.79 17.07 -12.35
C ARG A 438 9.93 16.33 -13.38
N ASP A 439 8.63 16.64 -13.39
CA ASP A 439 7.65 16.10 -14.36
C ASP A 439 7.53 14.57 -14.33
N THR A 440 7.79 13.97 -13.16
CA THR A 440 7.75 12.52 -12.96
C THR A 440 6.56 12.07 -12.13
N THR A 441 6.21 10.79 -12.34
CA THR A 441 5.33 10.00 -11.47
C THR A 441 5.99 8.67 -11.15
N MET A 442 5.38 7.85 -10.30
CA MET A 442 5.69 6.43 -10.14
C MET A 442 4.54 5.60 -10.72
N PRO A 443 4.77 4.41 -11.32
CA PRO A 443 3.69 3.58 -11.84
C PRO A 443 2.55 3.37 -10.82
N ALA A 444 2.88 3.08 -9.56
CA ALA A 444 1.89 2.92 -8.49
C ALA A 444 1.12 4.21 -8.16
N ALA A 445 1.80 5.35 -8.13
CA ALA A 445 1.17 6.65 -7.88
C ALA A 445 0.20 7.00 -9.01
N MET A 446 0.65 6.93 -10.26
CA MET A 446 -0.16 7.18 -11.44
C MET A 446 -1.39 6.26 -11.52
N ALA A 447 -1.21 4.95 -11.32
CA ALA A 447 -2.32 4.00 -11.36
C ALA A 447 -3.37 4.27 -10.27
N THR A 448 -2.92 4.58 -9.05
CA THR A 448 -3.81 4.91 -7.93
C THR A 448 -4.55 6.23 -8.17
N THR A 449 -3.85 7.23 -8.69
CA THR A 449 -4.41 8.54 -9.03
C THR A 449 -5.43 8.44 -10.14
N LEU A 450 -5.11 7.70 -11.21
CA LEU A 450 -6.03 7.43 -12.30
C LEU A 450 -7.29 6.70 -11.80
N ARG A 451 -7.14 5.69 -10.92
CA ARG A 451 -8.29 5.01 -10.31
C ARG A 451 -9.19 5.98 -9.55
N LYS A 452 -8.62 6.86 -8.74
CA LYS A 452 -9.39 7.86 -7.98
C LYS A 452 -10.13 8.83 -8.90
N LEU A 453 -9.52 9.25 -10.00
CA LEU A 453 -10.14 10.13 -10.99
C LEU A 453 -11.28 9.45 -11.75
N LEU A 454 -11.14 8.18 -12.11
CA LEU A 454 -12.13 7.47 -12.93
C LEU A 454 -13.27 6.84 -12.10
N THR A 455 -13.01 6.44 -10.86
CA THR A 455 -13.97 5.65 -10.06
C THR A 455 -14.24 6.19 -8.66
N GLY A 456 -13.37 7.06 -8.14
CA GLY A 456 -13.54 7.65 -6.81
C GLY A 456 -14.56 8.78 -6.77
N GLU A 457 -14.81 9.32 -5.58
CA GLU A 457 -15.77 10.43 -5.38
C GLU A 457 -15.12 11.82 -5.54
N LEU A 458 -13.93 11.89 -6.14
CA LEU A 458 -13.23 13.16 -6.38
C LEU A 458 -13.90 14.01 -7.45
N LEU A 459 -14.44 13.34 -8.48
CA LEU A 459 -15.18 13.95 -9.58
C LEU A 459 -16.64 13.48 -9.53
N THR A 460 -17.54 14.34 -9.99
CA THR A 460 -18.95 13.96 -10.18
C THR A 460 -19.06 12.79 -11.16
N LEU A 461 -20.19 12.06 -11.14
CA LEU A 461 -20.41 10.96 -12.08
C LEU A 461 -20.29 11.39 -13.55
N ALA A 462 -20.83 12.58 -13.88
CA ALA A 462 -20.74 13.14 -15.23
C ALA A 462 -19.29 13.46 -15.63
N SER A 463 -18.51 14.04 -14.72
CA SER A 463 -17.10 14.35 -14.96
C SER A 463 -16.22 13.10 -15.06
N ARG A 464 -16.48 12.06 -14.24
CA ARG A 464 -15.83 10.74 -14.38
C ARG A 464 -16.09 10.13 -15.75
N GLN A 465 -17.35 10.15 -16.19
CA GLN A 465 -17.74 9.61 -17.49
C GLN A 465 -17.07 10.41 -18.62
N GLN A 466 -17.11 11.74 -18.56
CA GLN A 466 -16.48 12.57 -19.58
C GLN A 466 -14.96 12.33 -19.70
N LEU A 467 -14.27 12.12 -18.57
CA LEU A 467 -12.83 11.84 -18.56
C LEU A 467 -12.51 10.49 -19.22
N ILE A 468 -13.28 9.44 -18.89
CA ILE A 468 -13.07 8.12 -19.51
C ILE A 468 -13.45 8.13 -20.99
N ASP A 469 -14.50 8.86 -21.39
CA ASP A 469 -14.92 9.01 -22.79
C ASP A 469 -13.82 9.66 -23.65
N TRP A 470 -13.14 10.69 -23.13
CA TRP A 470 -12.00 11.29 -23.83
C TRP A 470 -10.83 10.32 -23.96
N MET A 471 -10.53 9.55 -22.92
CA MET A 471 -9.47 8.54 -22.96
C MET A 471 -9.82 7.37 -23.91
N GLU A 472 -11.08 6.95 -23.97
CA GLU A 472 -11.56 5.94 -24.92
C GLU A 472 -11.37 6.43 -26.36
N ALA A 473 -11.61 7.72 -26.60
CA ALA A 473 -11.48 8.38 -27.89
C ALA A 473 -10.02 8.68 -28.32
N ASP A 474 -8.99 8.27 -27.58
CA ASP A 474 -7.57 8.48 -27.96
C ASP A 474 -7.28 8.01 -29.39
N LYS A 475 -6.59 8.86 -30.17
CA LYS A 475 -6.24 8.64 -31.58
C LYS A 475 -4.75 8.38 -31.80
N VAL A 476 -3.91 8.57 -30.79
CA VAL A 476 -2.45 8.55 -30.93
C VAL A 476 -1.76 7.45 -30.10
N ALA A 477 -2.53 6.50 -29.56
CA ALA A 477 -2.03 5.32 -28.84
C ALA A 477 -2.10 4.00 -29.64
N GLY A 478 -2.50 4.05 -30.93
CA GLY A 478 -2.74 2.86 -31.78
C GLY A 478 -1.64 1.78 -31.73
N PRO A 479 -0.34 2.13 -31.91
CA PRO A 479 0.76 1.16 -31.91
C PRO A 479 1.11 0.53 -30.55
N LEU A 480 0.41 0.88 -29.46
CA LEU A 480 0.70 0.42 -28.10
C LEU A 480 -0.28 -0.70 -27.70
N LEU A 481 -0.91 -0.60 -26.52
CA LEU A 481 -1.88 -1.59 -26.01
C LEU A 481 -3.02 -1.84 -27.00
N ARG A 482 -3.48 -0.80 -27.72
CA ARG A 482 -4.55 -0.90 -28.73
C ARG A 482 -4.24 -1.89 -29.85
N SER A 483 -2.96 -2.07 -30.20
CA SER A 483 -2.55 -3.03 -31.25
C SER A 483 -2.70 -4.50 -30.83
N ALA A 484 -2.81 -4.77 -29.52
CA ALA A 484 -2.92 -6.11 -28.97
C ALA A 484 -4.34 -6.46 -28.48
N LEU A 485 -5.30 -5.52 -28.58
CA LEU A 485 -6.65 -5.72 -28.04
C LEU A 485 -7.51 -6.64 -28.93
N PRO A 486 -8.13 -7.67 -28.35
CA PRO A 486 -9.13 -8.46 -29.04
C PRO A 486 -10.40 -7.64 -29.33
N ALA A 487 -11.16 -8.06 -30.34
CA ALA A 487 -12.47 -7.49 -30.61
C ALA A 487 -13.40 -7.63 -29.37
N GLY A 488 -14.22 -6.60 -29.13
CA GLY A 488 -15.16 -6.56 -27.99
C GLY A 488 -14.56 -6.10 -26.66
N TRP A 489 -13.25 -5.83 -26.60
CA TRP A 489 -12.63 -5.22 -25.43
C TRP A 489 -12.86 -3.71 -25.37
N PHE A 490 -12.91 -3.19 -24.15
CA PHE A 490 -12.88 -1.77 -23.86
C PHE A 490 -11.45 -1.32 -23.55
N ILE A 491 -11.09 -0.13 -24.03
CA ILE A 491 -9.88 0.58 -23.58
C ILE A 491 -10.12 2.10 -23.57
N ALA A 492 -9.69 2.71 -22.47
CA ALA A 492 -9.54 4.14 -22.33
C ALA A 492 -8.11 4.42 -21.90
N ASP A 493 -7.32 5.08 -22.76
CA ASP A 493 -5.89 5.23 -22.57
C ASP A 493 -5.37 6.64 -22.86
N LYS A 494 -4.11 6.88 -22.45
CA LYS A 494 -3.32 8.02 -22.88
C LYS A 494 -1.87 7.61 -22.98
N SER A 495 -1.26 7.83 -24.14
CA SER A 495 0.18 7.62 -24.33
C SER A 495 1.02 8.89 -24.09
N GLY A 496 2.32 8.73 -23.84
CA GLY A 496 3.30 9.81 -23.74
C GLY A 496 4.64 9.42 -24.34
N ALA A 497 5.31 10.36 -25.00
CA ALA A 497 6.65 10.20 -25.56
C ALA A 497 7.49 11.42 -25.19
N GLY A 498 8.78 11.22 -24.97
CA GLY A 498 9.71 12.30 -24.66
C GLY A 498 11.13 11.97 -25.09
N GLU A 499 12.06 12.84 -24.71
CA GLU A 499 13.47 12.65 -25.02
C GLU A 499 14.08 11.47 -24.24
N ARG A 500 15.34 11.13 -24.56
CA ARG A 500 16.10 10.03 -23.94
C ARG A 500 15.34 8.69 -23.96
N GLY A 501 14.71 8.40 -25.09
CA GLY A 501 13.96 7.17 -25.30
C GLY A 501 12.73 7.02 -24.41
N SER A 502 12.24 8.10 -23.80
CA SER A 502 11.09 8.02 -22.88
C SER A 502 9.81 7.67 -23.63
N ARG A 503 9.07 6.67 -23.15
CA ARG A 503 7.78 6.24 -23.70
C ARG A 503 6.91 5.69 -22.58
N GLY A 504 5.60 5.88 -22.67
CA GLY A 504 4.69 5.28 -21.71
C GLY A 504 3.23 5.36 -22.11
N ILE A 505 2.40 4.68 -21.33
CA ILE A 505 0.95 4.62 -21.48
C ILE A 505 0.30 4.37 -20.12
N ILE A 506 -0.85 5.01 -19.91
CA ILE A 506 -1.79 4.72 -18.83
C ILE A 506 -3.10 4.28 -19.46
N ALA A 507 -3.75 3.25 -18.93
CA ALA A 507 -4.98 2.71 -19.50
C ALA A 507 -5.92 2.13 -18.45
N ALA A 508 -7.22 2.26 -18.66
CA ALA A 508 -8.25 1.42 -18.07
C ALA A 508 -8.84 0.53 -19.16
N LEU A 509 -8.82 -0.80 -18.99
CA LEU A 509 -9.22 -1.76 -20.02
C LEU A 509 -9.88 -3.00 -19.43
N GLY A 510 -10.55 -3.79 -20.28
CA GLY A 510 -11.14 -5.07 -19.92
C GLY A 510 -12.05 -5.67 -21.00
N PRO A 511 -12.45 -6.94 -20.84
CA PRO A 511 -13.33 -7.63 -21.78
C PRO A 511 -14.77 -7.11 -21.73
N ASP A 512 -15.58 -7.56 -22.69
CA ASP A 512 -17.04 -7.33 -22.74
C ASP A 512 -17.46 -5.85 -22.69
N GLY A 513 -16.67 -4.99 -23.34
CA GLY A 513 -16.94 -3.56 -23.39
C GLY A 513 -16.86 -2.84 -22.04
N LYS A 514 -16.19 -3.42 -21.03
CA LYS A 514 -16.10 -2.83 -19.68
C LYS A 514 -14.68 -2.79 -19.13
N PRO A 515 -14.22 -1.64 -18.60
CA PRO A 515 -12.93 -1.57 -17.92
C PRO A 515 -13.01 -2.31 -16.57
N SER A 516 -12.02 -3.14 -16.29
CA SER A 516 -11.91 -3.85 -14.99
C SER A 516 -10.51 -3.78 -14.38
N ARG A 517 -9.49 -3.35 -15.13
CA ARG A 517 -8.14 -3.09 -14.60
C ARG A 517 -7.57 -1.77 -15.11
N ILE A 518 -6.64 -1.23 -14.34
CA ILE A 518 -5.74 -0.14 -14.75
C ILE A 518 -4.35 -0.70 -14.99
N VAL A 519 -3.73 -0.26 -16.07
CA VAL A 519 -2.35 -0.60 -16.43
C VAL A 519 -1.57 0.68 -16.64
N VAL A 520 -0.37 0.75 -16.07
CA VAL A 520 0.58 1.85 -16.30
C VAL A 520 1.93 1.27 -16.69
N ILE A 521 2.47 1.74 -17.80
CA ILE A 521 3.76 1.31 -18.35
C ILE A 521 4.59 2.55 -18.68
N TYR A 522 5.82 2.61 -18.19
CA TYR A 522 6.79 3.64 -18.56
C TYR A 522 8.15 3.02 -18.86
N THR A 523 8.90 3.63 -19.76
CA THR A 523 10.32 3.36 -19.99
C THR A 523 11.05 4.68 -20.26
N THR A 524 12.33 4.74 -19.89
CA THR A 524 13.21 5.90 -20.14
C THR A 524 14.68 5.47 -20.05
N GLY A 525 15.53 6.15 -20.83
CA GLY A 525 16.96 5.89 -20.94
C GLY A 525 17.36 5.04 -22.16
N SER A 526 16.38 4.57 -22.94
CA SER A 526 16.64 3.75 -24.12
C SER A 526 17.21 4.58 -25.26
N GLN A 527 18.06 3.94 -26.08
CA GLN A 527 18.47 4.45 -27.38
C GLN A 527 17.69 3.81 -28.54
N ALA A 528 16.76 2.90 -28.22
CA ALA A 528 15.93 2.24 -29.22
C ALA A 528 15.00 3.23 -29.94
N THR A 529 14.66 2.87 -31.18
CA THR A 529 13.74 3.64 -32.03
C THR A 529 12.35 3.74 -31.42
N MET A 530 11.51 4.62 -31.97
CA MET A 530 10.10 4.72 -31.55
C MET A 530 9.35 3.41 -31.76
N ASP A 531 9.57 2.74 -32.89
CA ASP A 531 8.88 1.49 -33.24
C ASP A 531 9.28 0.34 -32.33
N GLU A 532 10.56 0.24 -31.96
CA GLU A 532 11.02 -0.76 -30.99
C GLU A 532 10.39 -0.55 -29.62
N ARG A 533 10.34 0.70 -29.13
CA ARG A 533 9.67 1.03 -27.86
C ARG A 533 8.17 0.76 -27.91
N ASN A 534 7.51 1.11 -29.00
CA ASN A 534 6.08 0.83 -29.20
C ASN A 534 5.82 -0.68 -29.18
N ARG A 535 6.62 -1.46 -29.93
CA ARG A 535 6.53 -2.93 -29.98
C ARG A 535 6.68 -3.57 -28.61
N GLN A 536 7.67 -3.14 -27.81
CA GLN A 536 7.86 -3.72 -26.47
C GLN A 536 6.66 -3.45 -25.55
N ILE A 537 6.08 -2.24 -25.58
CA ILE A 537 4.85 -1.93 -24.83
C ILE A 537 3.66 -2.76 -25.35
N ALA A 538 3.53 -2.94 -26.66
CA ALA A 538 2.48 -3.77 -27.26
C ALA A 538 2.62 -5.24 -26.87
N GLU A 539 3.83 -5.79 -26.83
CA GLU A 539 4.09 -7.18 -26.43
C GLU A 539 3.79 -7.41 -24.93
N ILE A 540 4.10 -6.44 -24.07
CA ILE A 540 3.65 -6.47 -22.66
C ILE A 540 2.11 -6.51 -22.60
N GLY A 541 1.43 -5.66 -23.38
CA GLY A 541 -0.03 -5.64 -23.49
C GLY A 541 -0.62 -6.96 -23.98
N ALA A 542 -0.02 -7.58 -25.00
CA ALA A 542 -0.44 -8.88 -25.52
C ALA A 542 -0.29 -9.98 -24.47
N SER A 543 0.80 -9.98 -23.71
CA SER A 543 1.01 -10.92 -22.61
C SER A 543 -0.03 -10.72 -21.50
N LEU A 544 -0.27 -9.48 -21.08
CA LEU A 544 -1.31 -9.16 -20.11
C LEU A 544 -2.69 -9.70 -20.55
N ILE A 545 -3.10 -9.42 -21.79
CA ILE A 545 -4.41 -9.83 -22.31
C ILE A 545 -4.53 -11.35 -22.38
N LYS A 546 -3.46 -12.04 -22.79
CA LYS A 546 -3.42 -13.50 -22.86
C LYS A 546 -3.57 -14.15 -21.47
N HIS A 547 -3.16 -13.45 -20.42
CA HIS A 547 -3.12 -13.93 -19.04
C HIS A 547 -4.04 -13.12 -18.11
N TRP A 548 -5.10 -12.53 -18.66
CA TRP A 548 -6.04 -11.66 -17.95
C TRP A 548 -6.69 -12.36 -16.77
#